data_AF-A0A967GB40-F1
#
_entry.id   AF-A0A967GB40-F1
#
_cell.length_a   1.000
_cell.length_b   1.000
_cell.length_c   1.000
_cell.angle_alpha   90.00
_cell.angle_beta   90.00
_cell.angle_gamma   90.00
#
_symmetry.space_group_name_H-M   'P 1'
#
loop_
_entity.id
_entity.type
_entity.pdbx_description
1 polymer ?
#
loop_
_entity_poly.entity_id
_entity_poly.type
_entity_poly.pdbx_seq_one_letter_code
_entity_poly.pdbx_strand_id
1 'polypeptide(L)'
;MRVLDFNSSKVRKCTRSLKEIDFELAYLALLTCEGLKPLSRWEKPVEGHGLELLHQMGLLTKQIRRTVKTGKEVVETIFSITPAYILLYERQFAGKPIDKSAETVHFEGFLFGFPSCCVDEYIRHPYIKNALLPQHQKILFHWACKDCKITEALLPGYRRIHEYVEKS
;
A
#
# COMPACT_ATOMS: atom_id res chain seq x y z
N MET A 1 9.37 2.69 18.13
CA MET A 1 8.79 1.93 17.01
C MET A 1 8.20 0.65 17.59
N ARG A 2 6.87 0.47 17.61
CA ARG A 2 6.27 -0.81 18.02
C ARG A 2 6.42 -1.77 16.86
N VAL A 3 7.31 -2.75 16.99
CA VAL A 3 7.33 -3.91 16.10
C VAL A 3 6.05 -4.70 16.39
N LEU A 4 5.25 -5.00 15.37
CA LEU A 4 4.07 -5.82 15.58
C LEU A 4 4.53 -7.24 15.91
N ASP A 5 4.01 -7.76 17.01
CA ASP A 5 4.22 -9.15 17.33
C ASP A 5 3.30 -10.00 16.44
N PHE A 6 3.85 -10.48 15.32
CA PHE A 6 3.21 -11.48 14.46
C PHE A 6 2.82 -12.76 15.20
N ASN A 7 3.37 -13.01 16.39
CA ASN A 7 2.98 -14.14 17.22
C ASN A 7 1.78 -13.86 18.12
N SER A 8 1.34 -12.60 18.22
CA SER A 8 0.12 -12.29 18.94
C SER A 8 -1.07 -12.97 18.24
N SER A 9 -1.87 -13.69 19.04
CA SER A 9 -3.07 -14.38 18.57
C SER A 9 -4.04 -13.43 17.86
N LYS A 10 -4.08 -12.17 18.30
CA LYS A 10 -4.90 -11.11 17.71
C LYS A 10 -4.47 -10.76 16.29
N VAL A 11 -3.18 -10.50 16.03
CA VAL A 11 -2.70 -10.14 14.68
C VAL A 11 -2.90 -11.30 13.71
N ARG A 12 -2.64 -12.54 14.13
CA ARG A 12 -2.91 -13.75 13.32
C ARG A 12 -4.38 -13.86 12.95
N LYS A 13 -5.29 -13.71 13.92
CA LYS A 13 -6.74 -13.76 13.68
C LYS A 13 -7.18 -12.65 12.72
N CYS A 14 -6.73 -11.42 12.94
CA CYS A 14 -7.10 -10.29 12.08
C CYS A 14 -6.59 -10.49 10.64
N THR A 15 -5.34 -10.97 10.48
CA THR A 15 -4.75 -11.26 9.17
C THR A 15 -5.58 -12.30 8.42
N ARG A 16 -5.93 -13.41 9.07
CA ARG A 16 -6.78 -14.44 8.49
C ARG A 16 -8.13 -13.90 8.03
N SER A 17 -8.82 -13.18 8.90
CA SER A 17 -10.14 -12.62 8.57
C SER A 17 -10.05 -11.54 7.47
N LEU A 18 -8.98 -10.76 7.40
CA LEU A 18 -8.77 -9.85 6.26
C LEU A 18 -8.47 -10.61 4.98
N LYS A 19 -7.69 -11.70 5.04
CA LYS A 19 -7.35 -12.53 3.87
C LYS A 19 -8.59 -13.21 3.29
N GLU A 20 -9.55 -13.59 4.13
CA GLU A 20 -10.88 -14.08 3.71
C GLU A 20 -11.68 -13.02 2.93
N ILE A 21 -11.44 -11.73 3.19
CA ILE A 21 -11.98 -10.63 2.38
C ILE A 21 -11.18 -10.48 1.08
N ASP A 22 -9.88 -10.28 1.19
CA ASP A 22 -8.95 -10.18 0.06
C ASP A 22 -7.50 -10.37 0.52
N PHE A 23 -6.73 -11.17 -0.23
CA PHE A 23 -5.32 -11.43 0.06
C PHE A 23 -4.46 -10.15 0.02
N GLU A 24 -4.65 -9.30 -0.99
CA GLU A 24 -3.86 -8.08 -1.17
C GLU A 24 -4.19 -7.05 -0.09
N LEU A 25 -5.45 -6.98 0.37
CA LEU A 25 -5.84 -6.12 1.48
C LEU A 25 -5.13 -6.53 2.78
N ALA A 26 -5.12 -7.82 3.11
CA ALA A 26 -4.39 -8.35 4.27
C ALA A 26 -2.88 -8.10 4.14
N TYR A 27 -2.34 -8.26 2.93
CA TYR A 27 -0.93 -8.04 2.65
C TYR A 27 -0.53 -6.57 2.82
N LEU A 28 -1.28 -5.64 2.24
CA LEU A 28 -1.07 -4.20 2.40
C LEU A 28 -1.19 -3.78 3.87
N ALA A 29 -2.18 -4.31 4.60
CA ALA A 29 -2.36 -4.04 6.02
C ALA A 29 -1.09 -4.39 6.79
N LEU A 30 -0.54 -5.60 6.60
CA LEU A 30 0.69 -6.03 7.28
C LEU A 30 1.94 -5.27 6.82
N LEU A 31 2.08 -4.95 5.54
CA LEU A 31 3.17 -4.10 5.05
C LEU A 31 3.20 -2.73 5.74
N THR A 32 2.02 -2.14 5.96
CA THR A 32 1.89 -0.84 6.63
C THR A 32 2.13 -0.92 8.13
N CYS A 33 1.57 -1.95 8.75
CA CYS A 33 1.80 -2.34 10.12
C CYS A 33 3.30 -2.47 10.46
N GLU A 34 4.08 -3.08 9.57
CA GLU A 34 5.53 -3.28 9.72
C GLU A 34 6.37 -2.06 9.33
N GLY A 35 5.74 -0.98 8.88
CA GLY A 35 6.43 0.23 8.44
C GLY A 35 7.16 0.09 7.10
N LEU A 36 6.95 -0.99 6.34
CA LEU A 36 7.47 -1.12 4.97
C LEU A 36 6.71 -0.24 3.98
N LYS A 37 5.45 0.09 4.30
CA LYS A 37 4.64 1.07 3.57
C LYS A 37 4.15 2.14 4.54
N PRO A 38 4.56 3.42 4.39
CA PRO A 38 4.10 4.48 5.29
C PRO A 38 2.58 4.70 5.22
N LEU A 39 2.02 4.61 4.01
CA LEU A 39 0.60 4.63 3.71
C LEU A 39 0.29 3.51 2.71
N SER A 40 -0.87 2.89 2.85
CA SER A 40 -1.43 1.99 1.84
C SER A 40 -2.78 2.50 1.38
N ARG A 41 -3.11 2.18 0.12
CA ARG A 41 -4.38 2.48 -0.52
C ARG A 41 -4.99 1.18 -1.03
N TRP A 42 -6.27 0.99 -0.72
CA TRP A 42 -7.14 0.01 -1.35
C TRP A 42 -8.11 0.74 -2.26
N GLU A 43 -8.18 0.35 -3.53
CA GLU A 43 -8.95 1.08 -4.57
C GLU A 43 -10.46 0.79 -4.52
N LYS A 44 -10.95 0.34 -3.36
CA LYS A 44 -12.36 0.06 -3.07
C LYS A 44 -12.71 0.57 -1.67
N PRO A 45 -14.00 0.82 -1.37
CA PRO A 45 -14.43 1.00 0.00
C PRO A 45 -14.21 -0.28 0.80
N VAL A 46 -13.59 -0.16 1.97
CA VAL A 46 -13.62 -1.16 3.04
C VAL A 46 -14.66 -0.68 4.03
N GLU A 47 -15.59 -1.55 4.40
CA GLU A 47 -16.73 -1.22 5.26
C GLU A 47 -16.92 -2.28 6.35
N GLY A 48 -17.69 -1.93 7.39
CA GLY A 48 -18.07 -2.83 8.47
C GLY A 48 -16.89 -3.60 9.06
N HIS A 49 -16.98 -4.93 8.97
CA HIS A 49 -15.99 -5.84 9.55
C HIS A 49 -14.55 -5.58 9.05
N GLY A 50 -14.36 -5.22 7.78
CA GLY A 50 -13.03 -4.94 7.24
C GLY A 50 -12.35 -3.74 7.93
N LEU A 51 -13.10 -2.68 8.22
CA LEU A 51 -12.58 -1.51 8.95
C LEU A 51 -12.24 -1.84 10.39
N GLU A 52 -13.10 -2.64 11.05
CA GLU A 52 -12.83 -3.11 12.41
C GLU A 52 -11.53 -3.91 12.49
N LEU A 53 -11.28 -4.80 11.52
CA LEU A 53 -10.05 -5.58 11.45
C LEU A 53 -8.81 -4.68 11.28
N LEU A 54 -8.87 -3.69 10.37
CA LEU A 54 -7.78 -2.72 10.19
C LEU A 54 -7.50 -1.93 11.48
N HIS A 55 -8.55 -1.46 12.16
CA HIS A 55 -8.42 -0.78 13.45
C HIS A 55 -7.85 -1.70 14.55
N GLN A 56 -8.26 -2.96 14.59
CA GLN A 56 -7.75 -3.95 15.55
C GLN A 56 -6.26 -4.24 15.37
N MET A 57 -5.75 -4.07 14.15
CA MET A 57 -4.31 -4.13 13.81
C MET A 57 -3.56 -2.83 14.12
N GLY A 58 -4.25 -1.79 14.59
CA GLY A 58 -3.66 -0.50 14.94
C GLY A 58 -3.50 0.48 13.77
N LEU A 59 -4.16 0.21 12.64
CA LEU A 59 -4.14 1.10 11.49
C LEU A 59 -5.24 2.16 11.63
N LEU A 60 -4.91 3.41 11.33
CA LEU A 60 -5.89 4.47 11.12
C LEU A 60 -6.41 4.34 9.70
N THR A 61 -7.72 4.48 9.51
CA THR A 61 -8.35 4.34 8.19
C THR A 61 -9.08 5.62 7.78
N LYS A 62 -9.19 5.85 6.48
CA LYS A 62 -10.07 6.88 5.91
C LYS A 62 -10.54 6.49 4.52
N GLN A 63 -11.82 6.77 4.23
CA GLN A 63 -12.34 6.65 2.88
C GLN A 63 -12.21 8.00 2.16
N ILE A 64 -11.64 7.98 0.95
CA ILE A 64 -11.39 9.15 0.12
C ILE A 64 -12.21 9.03 -1.15
N ARG A 65 -13.03 10.04 -1.42
CA ARG A 65 -13.82 10.14 -2.65
C ARG A 65 -13.04 10.90 -3.70
N ARG A 66 -12.97 10.35 -4.90
CA ARG A 66 -12.34 10.94 -6.09
C ARG A 66 -13.21 10.70 -7.32
N THR A 67 -12.88 11.31 -8.43
CA THR A 67 -13.57 11.09 -9.71
C THR A 67 -12.61 10.60 -10.78
N VAL A 68 -13.05 9.65 -11.61
CA VAL A 68 -12.31 9.29 -12.83
C VAL A 68 -12.62 10.27 -13.96
N LYS A 69 -11.89 10.19 -15.09
CA LYS A 69 -12.07 11.09 -16.25
C LYS A 69 -13.50 11.19 -16.78
N THR A 70 -14.31 10.14 -16.59
CA THR A 70 -15.72 10.13 -17.01
C THR A 70 -16.66 10.85 -16.03
N GLY A 71 -16.15 11.39 -14.93
CA GLY A 71 -16.93 11.99 -13.84
C GLY A 71 -17.49 10.98 -12.84
N LYS A 72 -17.34 9.67 -13.07
CA LYS A 72 -17.77 8.64 -12.13
C LYS A 72 -17.00 8.76 -10.81
N GLU A 73 -17.72 8.77 -9.70
CA GLU A 73 -17.13 8.75 -8.36
C GLU A 73 -16.53 7.36 -8.06
N VAL A 74 -15.36 7.37 -7.43
CA VAL A 74 -14.69 6.21 -6.87
C VAL A 74 -14.35 6.48 -5.41
N VAL A 75 -14.43 5.45 -4.58
CA VAL A 75 -14.09 5.50 -3.16
C VAL A 75 -12.89 4.61 -2.93
N GLU A 76 -11.82 5.21 -2.43
CA GLU A 76 -10.59 4.54 -2.04
C GLU A 76 -10.52 4.47 -0.50
N THR A 77 -10.04 3.37 0.06
CA THR A 77 -9.73 3.29 1.49
C THR A 77 -8.23 3.43 1.68
N ILE A 78 -7.79 4.46 2.40
CA ILE A 78 -6.40 4.62 2.80
C ILE A 78 -6.20 4.22 4.26
N PHE A 79 -5.03 3.70 4.58
CA PHE A 79 -4.68 3.35 5.94
C PHE A 79 -3.19 3.48 6.26
N SER A 80 -2.89 3.89 7.49
CA SER A 80 -1.54 4.14 7.99
C SER A 80 -1.48 3.98 9.51
N ILE A 81 -0.30 3.66 10.04
CA ILE A 81 -0.01 3.78 11.48
C ILE A 81 0.23 5.23 11.92
N THR A 82 0.43 6.17 10.98
CA THR A 82 0.80 7.56 11.26
C THR A 82 -0.28 8.53 10.76
N PRO A 83 -0.94 9.32 11.63
CA PRO A 83 -2.01 10.24 11.25
C PRO A 83 -1.62 11.24 10.14
N ALA A 84 -0.37 11.70 10.14
CA ALA A 84 0.12 12.69 9.19
C ALA A 84 -0.03 12.25 7.73
N TYR A 85 0.20 10.96 7.41
CA TYR A 85 0.06 10.47 6.04
C TYR A 85 -1.40 10.43 5.57
N ILE A 86 -2.35 10.11 6.47
CA ILE A 86 -3.79 10.17 6.17
C ILE A 86 -4.19 11.61 5.84
N LEU A 87 -3.75 12.58 6.66
CA LEU A 87 -4.06 13.99 6.46
C LEU A 87 -3.43 14.55 5.18
N LEU A 88 -2.19 14.18 4.85
CA LEU A 88 -1.53 14.59 3.62
C LEU A 88 -2.25 14.06 2.39
N TYR A 89 -2.60 12.76 2.37
CA TYR A 89 -3.32 12.16 1.25
C TYR A 89 -4.70 12.82 1.07
N GLU A 90 -5.46 12.99 2.16
CA GLU A 90 -6.77 13.61 2.11
C GLU A 90 -6.70 15.04 1.54
N ARG A 91 -5.83 15.89 2.08
CA ARG A 91 -5.68 17.28 1.61
C ARG A 91 -5.32 17.34 0.13
N GLN A 92 -4.47 16.40 -0.32
CA GLN A 92 -4.05 16.39 -1.70
C GLN A 92 -5.13 15.86 -2.65
N PHE A 93 -5.92 14.86 -2.26
CA PHE A 93 -6.73 14.09 -3.22
C PHE A 93 -8.24 14.09 -3.00
N ALA A 94 -8.73 14.42 -1.80
CA ALA A 94 -10.17 14.35 -1.52
C ALA A 94 -10.97 15.31 -2.40
N GLY A 95 -12.02 14.78 -3.04
CA GLY A 95 -12.89 15.52 -3.95
C GLY A 95 -12.22 15.91 -5.29
N LYS A 96 -10.99 15.47 -5.55
CA LYS A 96 -10.27 15.78 -6.79
C LYS A 96 -10.32 14.62 -7.79
N PRO A 97 -10.23 14.92 -9.10
CA PRO A 97 -10.07 13.88 -10.11
C PRO A 97 -8.81 13.03 -9.89
N ILE A 98 -8.84 11.80 -10.38
CA ILE A 98 -7.65 10.97 -10.54
C ILE A 98 -6.91 11.46 -11.79
N ASP A 99 -5.68 11.91 -11.58
CA ASP A 99 -4.75 12.27 -12.64
C ASP A 99 -3.47 11.43 -12.55
N LYS A 100 -2.66 11.47 -13.60
CA LYS A 100 -1.36 10.80 -13.68
C LYS A 100 -0.25 11.78 -14.04
N SER A 101 -0.38 13.03 -13.60
CA SER A 101 0.70 14.01 -13.74
C SER A 101 1.94 13.53 -13.00
N ALA A 102 3.12 13.96 -13.46
CA ALA A 102 4.37 13.65 -12.79
C ALA A 102 4.33 14.08 -11.31
N GLU A 103 3.78 15.26 -11.01
CA GLU A 103 3.62 15.76 -9.64
C GLU A 103 2.79 14.81 -8.75
N THR A 104 1.62 14.39 -9.22
CA THR A 104 0.76 13.43 -8.52
C THR A 104 1.48 12.10 -8.30
N VAL A 105 2.15 11.57 -9.33
CA VAL A 105 2.87 10.30 -9.23
C VAL A 105 4.06 10.38 -8.26
N HIS A 106 4.78 11.50 -8.23
CA HIS A 106 5.81 11.76 -7.23
C HIS A 106 5.25 11.80 -5.81
N PHE A 107 4.14 12.51 -5.60
CA PHE A 107 3.54 12.63 -4.29
C PHE A 107 2.96 11.31 -3.78
N GLU A 108 2.28 10.55 -4.64
CA GLU A 108 1.84 9.18 -4.34
C GLU A 108 3.03 8.28 -4.01
N GLY A 109 4.10 8.36 -4.81
CA GLY A 109 5.33 7.60 -4.56
C GLY A 109 5.93 7.88 -3.19
N PHE A 110 6.00 9.16 -2.80
CA PHE A 110 6.43 9.56 -1.45
C PHE A 110 5.53 8.96 -0.35
N LEU A 111 4.21 9.12 -0.46
CA LEU A 111 3.27 8.63 0.55
C LEU A 111 3.29 7.10 0.69
N PHE A 112 3.41 6.38 -0.43
CA PHE A 112 3.38 4.92 -0.47
C PHE A 112 4.72 4.26 -0.19
N GLY A 113 5.78 5.06 -0.02
CA GLY A 113 7.14 4.59 0.27
C GLY A 113 7.85 3.98 -0.93
N PHE A 114 7.52 4.42 -2.14
CA PHE A 114 8.18 3.95 -3.35
C PHE A 114 9.55 4.60 -3.51
N PRO A 115 10.58 3.85 -3.94
CA PRO A 115 11.88 4.44 -4.23
C PRO A 115 11.77 5.54 -5.28
N SER A 116 12.33 6.73 -5.01
CA SER A 116 12.25 7.88 -5.93
C SER A 116 12.76 7.52 -7.33
N CYS A 117 13.87 6.79 -7.44
CA CYS A 117 14.39 6.34 -8.73
C CYS A 117 13.43 5.41 -9.50
N CYS A 118 12.57 4.66 -8.82
CA CYS A 118 11.54 3.86 -9.48
C CYS A 118 10.36 4.73 -9.93
N VAL A 119 10.00 5.74 -9.14
CA VAL A 119 8.96 6.71 -9.47
C VAL A 119 9.37 7.54 -10.69
N ASP A 120 10.58 8.07 -10.69
CA ASP A 120 11.14 8.85 -11.81
C ASP A 120 11.18 8.04 -13.10
N GLU A 121 11.62 6.78 -13.00
CA GLU A 121 11.68 5.88 -14.16
C GLU A 121 10.27 5.52 -14.65
N TYR A 122 9.32 5.29 -13.74
CA TYR A 122 7.93 5.03 -14.11
C TYR A 122 7.28 6.22 -14.82
N ILE A 123 7.59 7.46 -14.41
CA ILE A 123 7.09 8.67 -15.07
C ILE A 123 7.60 8.78 -16.51
N ARG A 124 8.87 8.43 -16.76
CA ARG A 124 9.51 8.54 -18.08
C ARG A 124 9.22 7.33 -18.97
N HIS A 125 9.33 6.14 -18.41
CA HIS A 125 9.25 4.84 -19.10
C HIS A 125 8.39 3.86 -18.27
N PRO A 126 7.06 4.04 -18.25
CA PRO A 126 6.17 3.16 -17.50
C PRO A 126 6.39 1.68 -17.86
N TYR A 127 6.55 0.85 -16.83
CA TYR A 127 6.68 -0.61 -16.97
C TYR A 127 7.87 -1.09 -17.81
N ILE A 128 8.94 -0.28 -17.91
CA ILE A 128 10.18 -0.69 -18.59
C ILE A 128 10.73 -2.00 -17.99
N LYS A 129 11.26 -2.89 -18.83
CA LYS A 129 11.83 -4.16 -18.37
C LYS A 129 12.86 -3.93 -17.26
N ASN A 130 12.71 -4.64 -16.15
CA ASN A 130 13.64 -4.57 -15.01
C ASN A 130 14.43 -5.87 -14.83
N ALA A 131 15.35 -5.86 -13.86
CA ALA A 131 16.24 -6.98 -13.58
C ALA A 131 15.68 -7.96 -12.53
N LEU A 132 14.45 -7.76 -12.05
CA LEU A 132 13.85 -8.63 -11.05
C LEU A 132 13.29 -9.90 -11.69
N LEU A 133 13.36 -11.00 -10.95
CA LEU A 133 12.57 -12.19 -11.27
C LEU A 133 11.08 -11.83 -11.22
N PRO A 134 10.23 -12.34 -12.14
CA PRO A 134 8.80 -12.01 -12.17
C PRO A 134 8.10 -12.24 -10.82
N GLN A 135 8.45 -13.29 -10.08
CA GLN A 135 7.90 -13.54 -8.74
C GLN A 135 8.23 -12.47 -7.70
N HIS A 136 9.39 -11.79 -7.82
CA HIS A 136 9.77 -10.71 -6.92
C HIS A 136 9.05 -9.41 -7.28
N GLN A 137 8.87 -9.13 -8.58
CA GLN A 137 8.10 -7.96 -9.01
C GLN A 137 6.61 -8.08 -8.65
N LYS A 138 6.06 -9.30 -8.69
CA LYS A 138 4.64 -9.56 -8.39
C LYS A 138 4.22 -9.21 -6.96
N ILE A 139 5.14 -9.27 -6.00
CA ILE A 139 4.83 -8.95 -4.60
C ILE A 139 5.03 -7.46 -4.28
N LEU A 140 5.61 -6.67 -5.19
CA LEU A 140 5.83 -5.25 -5.00
C LEU A 140 4.61 -4.45 -5.47
N PHE A 141 4.31 -3.36 -4.76
CA PHE A 141 3.28 -2.39 -5.15
C PHE A 141 3.81 -1.23 -6.00
N HIS A 142 5.07 -1.32 -6.45
CA HIS A 142 5.68 -0.38 -7.39
C HIS A 142 6.46 -1.15 -8.45
N TRP A 143 6.61 -0.54 -9.62
CA TRP A 143 7.45 -1.08 -10.67
C TRP A 143 8.92 -0.73 -10.41
N ALA A 144 9.76 -1.73 -10.17
CA ALA A 144 11.18 -1.49 -9.88
C ALA A 144 11.93 -1.07 -11.15
N CYS A 145 12.78 -0.04 -11.06
CA CYS A 145 13.75 0.26 -12.12
C CYS A 145 14.94 -0.71 -12.05
N LYS A 146 15.70 -0.80 -13.15
CA LYS A 146 16.74 -1.83 -13.37
C LYS A 146 17.75 -1.97 -12.21
N ASP A 147 18.18 -0.85 -11.63
CA ASP A 147 19.30 -0.81 -10.67
C ASP A 147 18.87 -0.31 -9.27
N CYS A 148 17.60 -0.51 -8.89
CA CYS A 148 17.07 0.03 -7.63
C CYS A 148 17.60 -0.69 -6.38
N LYS A 149 18.53 -0.05 -5.67
CA LYS A 149 19.08 -0.54 -4.40
C LYS A 149 18.12 -0.52 -3.23
N ILE A 150 17.17 0.42 -3.21
CA ILE A 150 16.14 0.47 -2.17
C ILE A 150 15.20 -0.72 -2.32
N THR A 151 14.79 -1.06 -3.56
CA THR A 151 13.95 -2.25 -3.80
C THR A 151 14.67 -3.53 -3.36
N GLU A 152 15.96 -3.66 -3.68
CA GLU A 152 16.80 -4.78 -3.23
C GLU A 152 16.76 -4.95 -1.70
N ALA A 153 16.87 -3.84 -0.95
CA ALA A 153 16.80 -3.85 0.51
C ALA A 153 15.38 -4.12 1.07
N LEU A 154 14.32 -3.73 0.36
CA LEU A 154 12.93 -3.95 0.76
C LEU A 154 12.45 -5.38 0.54
N LEU A 155 12.96 -6.05 -0.50
CA LEU A 155 12.48 -7.37 -0.95
C LEU A 155 12.41 -8.44 0.16
N PRO A 156 13.42 -8.59 1.05
CA PRO A 156 13.33 -9.57 2.15
C PRO A 156 12.12 -9.32 3.07
N GLY A 157 11.81 -8.05 3.37
CA GLY A 157 10.65 -7.68 4.18
C GLY A 157 9.33 -7.99 3.48
N TYR A 158 9.23 -7.62 2.20
CA TYR A 158 8.05 -7.92 1.37
C TYR A 158 7.79 -9.43 1.29
N ARG A 159 8.83 -10.23 1.03
CA ARG A 159 8.74 -11.70 0.95
C ARG A 159 8.27 -12.32 2.26
N ARG A 160 8.89 -11.93 3.38
CA ARG A 160 8.52 -12.44 4.72
C ARG A 160 7.03 -12.27 4.99
N ILE A 161 6.50 -11.08 4.69
CA ILE A 161 5.09 -10.77 4.96
C ILE A 161 4.18 -11.48 3.95
N HIS A 162 4.57 -11.54 2.67
CA HIS A 162 3.81 -12.27 1.66
C HIS A 162 3.66 -13.75 2.05
N GLU A 163 4.77 -14.42 2.37
CA GLU A 163 4.79 -15.81 2.80
C GLU A 163 4.00 -16.03 4.11
N TYR A 164 4.01 -15.05 5.01
CA TYR A 164 3.19 -15.09 6.23
C TYR A 164 1.69 -15.03 5.91
N VAL A 165 1.25 -14.13 5.01
CA VAL A 165 -0.16 -14.06 4.60
C VAL A 165 -0.57 -15.32 3.85
N GLU A 166 0.28 -15.86 2.96
CA GLU A 166 0.01 -17.11 2.25
C GLU A 166 -0.27 -18.28 3.20
N LYS A 167 0.49 -18.37 4.29
CA LYS A 167 0.36 -19.44 5.30
C LYS A 167 -0.70 -19.18 6.37
N SER A 168 -1.19 -17.94 6.47
CA SER A 168 -2.21 -17.55 7.46
C SER A 168 -3.57 -18.15 7.14
#